data_AF-A0A966H3T9-F1
#
_entry.id   AF-A0A966H3T9-F1
#
_cell.length_a   1.000
_cell.length_b   1.000
_cell.length_c   1.000
_cell.angle_alpha   90.00
_cell.angle_beta   90.00
_cell.angle_gamma   90.00
#
_symmetry.space_group_name_H-M   'P 1'
#
loop_
_entity.id
_entity.type
_entity.pdbx_description
1 polymer ?
#
loop_
_entity_poly.entity_id
_entity_poly.type
_entity_poly.pdbx_seq_one_letter_code
_entity_poly.pdbx_strand_id
1 'polypeptide(L)'
;MKYRLLICLMLLGLIAGAQTTEHIIIITTDGFRWQELFRGMDPALASDKRFNEDDSALIFRQYNAPTPEERRQKLLPFFWNTIAKQGRIYGNRSLGNLVNVSNPHWFSYPGYSEILTGHVDAAINSNDYPPNPHVTLPEFLNNQPRFQNKVAAFGAWNAFDRILNEKRSGIPVVSAYDVTGGTKPTEKEKLINAMLQNSYKMWQEECMDVFTHYAAMEHLKTKKPKVLYIAYGETDEWAHGWKYRSYLDAAHQVDKWIGEIWAYVQSDPEYRNKTTLFITTDHGRGDSEQYKWTSHGADIK
;
A
#
# COMPACT_ATOMS: atom_id res chain seq x y z
N MET A 1 -28.99 -7.32 49.59
CA MET A 1 -27.96 -6.32 49.21
C MET A 1 -26.83 -6.88 48.33
N LYS A 2 -26.41 -8.15 48.46
CA LYS A 2 -25.31 -8.72 47.65
C LYS A 2 -25.62 -8.96 46.16
N TYR A 3 -26.89 -9.15 45.78
CA TYR A 3 -27.28 -9.39 44.38
C TYR A 3 -27.52 -8.11 43.55
N ARG A 4 -27.65 -6.93 44.21
CA ARG A 4 -27.81 -5.66 43.49
C ARG A 4 -26.48 -5.08 42.98
N LEU A 5 -25.35 -5.49 43.58
CA LEU A 5 -24.02 -5.06 43.16
C LEU A 5 -23.52 -5.82 41.91
N LEU A 6 -23.95 -7.06 41.71
CA LEU A 6 -23.55 -7.89 40.56
C LEU A 6 -24.20 -7.43 39.24
N ILE A 7 -25.41 -6.87 39.30
CA ILE A 7 -26.14 -6.38 38.12
C ILE A 7 -25.54 -5.06 37.60
N CYS A 8 -24.98 -4.22 38.49
CA CYS A 8 -24.25 -3.00 38.09
C CYS A 8 -22.94 -3.31 37.34
N LEU A 9 -22.31 -4.46 37.61
CA LEU A 9 -21.07 -4.90 36.94
C LEU A 9 -21.31 -5.56 35.57
N MET A 10 -22.52 -6.02 35.27
CA MET A 10 -22.89 -6.53 33.93
C MET A 10 -23.36 -5.42 32.97
N LEU A 11 -23.73 -4.23 33.47
CA LEU A 11 -24.14 -3.09 32.65
C LEU A 11 -22.97 -2.18 32.21
N LEU A 12 -21.75 -2.47 32.67
CA LEU A 12 -20.50 -1.94 32.07
C LEU A 12 -20.07 -2.75 30.84
N GLY A 13 -21.00 -3.47 30.22
CA GLY A 13 -20.84 -4.08 28.90
C GLY A 13 -20.43 -3.01 27.90
N LEU A 14 -19.12 -3.00 27.62
CA LEU A 14 -18.42 -2.36 26.52
C LEU A 14 -19.38 -1.65 25.55
N ILE A 15 -19.54 -0.33 25.74
CA ILE A 15 -19.89 0.54 24.62
C ILE A 15 -18.65 0.53 23.71
N ALA A 16 -18.48 -0.56 22.97
CA ALA A 16 -17.64 -0.58 21.79
C ALA A 16 -18.39 0.27 20.77
N GLY A 17 -18.29 1.59 20.91
CA GLY A 17 -18.72 2.51 19.87
C GLY A 17 -17.88 2.18 18.65
N ALA A 18 -18.53 1.66 17.60
CA ALA A 18 -17.87 1.57 16.30
C ALA A 18 -17.39 2.99 15.95
N GLN A 19 -16.09 3.14 15.78
CA GLN A 19 -15.51 4.44 15.43
C GLN A 19 -16.16 4.90 14.12
N THR A 20 -16.80 6.07 14.13
CA THR A 20 -17.41 6.63 12.93
C THR A 20 -16.30 6.98 11.95
N THR A 21 -16.22 6.24 10.84
CA THR A 21 -15.30 6.55 9.74
C THR A 21 -15.85 7.70 8.92
N GLU A 22 -15.11 8.80 8.84
CA GLU A 22 -15.41 9.96 8.01
C GLU A 22 -14.40 10.16 6.87
N HIS A 23 -13.20 9.59 7.02
CA HIS A 23 -12.11 9.63 6.06
C HIS A 23 -11.57 8.21 5.79
N ILE A 24 -11.16 7.95 4.56
CA ILE A 24 -10.60 6.67 4.12
C ILE A 24 -9.25 6.95 3.45
N ILE A 25 -8.21 6.25 3.88
CA ILE A 25 -6.93 6.24 3.17
C ILE A 25 -6.67 4.80 2.72
N ILE A 26 -6.62 4.58 1.41
CA ILE A 26 -6.31 3.30 0.79
C ILE A 26 -4.82 3.33 0.42
N ILE A 27 -4.06 2.34 0.86
CA ILE A 27 -2.63 2.22 0.58
C ILE A 27 -2.40 0.86 -0.07
N THR A 28 -1.78 0.85 -1.24
CA THR A 28 -1.34 -0.38 -1.89
C THR A 28 0.16 -0.41 -2.08
N THR A 29 0.75 -1.59 -1.97
CA THR A 29 2.07 -1.92 -2.51
C THR A 29 1.90 -2.79 -3.75
N ASP A 30 2.83 -2.69 -4.69
CA ASP A 30 2.88 -3.54 -5.86
C ASP A 30 3.69 -4.81 -5.57
N GLY A 31 3.09 -5.99 -5.76
CA GLY A 31 3.76 -7.28 -5.67
C GLY A 31 4.39 -7.65 -4.31
N PHE A 32 3.94 -7.07 -3.19
CA PHE A 32 4.56 -7.35 -1.89
C PHE A 32 4.16 -8.73 -1.35
N ARG A 33 5.17 -9.54 -1.04
CA ARG A 33 4.98 -10.93 -0.63
C ARG A 33 4.45 -11.05 0.80
N TRP A 34 3.43 -11.89 0.96
CA TRP A 34 2.92 -12.25 2.29
C TRP A 34 3.99 -12.94 3.15
N GLN A 35 4.98 -13.61 2.54
CA GLN A 35 6.08 -14.26 3.23
C GLN A 35 6.87 -13.23 4.07
N GLU A 36 7.33 -12.14 3.47
CA GLU A 36 8.05 -11.08 4.19
C GLU A 36 7.16 -10.36 5.21
N LEU A 37 5.87 -10.13 4.87
CA LEU A 37 4.92 -9.56 5.82
C LEU A 37 4.85 -10.39 7.11
N PHE A 38 4.64 -11.71 7.00
CA PHE A 38 4.35 -12.58 8.14
C PHE A 38 5.56 -13.26 8.78
N ARG A 39 6.69 -13.38 8.05
CA ARG A 39 7.89 -14.13 8.47
C ARG A 39 9.16 -13.28 8.50
N GLY A 40 9.11 -12.05 7.97
CA GLY A 40 10.27 -11.18 7.82
C GLY A 40 11.22 -11.65 6.72
N MET A 41 12.46 -11.16 6.77
CA MET A 41 13.53 -11.56 5.83
C MET A 41 13.66 -13.09 5.71
N ASP A 42 13.67 -13.56 4.48
CA ASP A 42 13.96 -14.94 4.08
C ASP A 42 15.49 -15.15 4.03
N PRO A 43 16.06 -15.98 4.92
CA PRO A 43 17.50 -16.22 4.94
C PRO A 43 18.04 -16.90 3.67
N ALA A 44 17.22 -17.68 2.98
CA ALA A 44 17.64 -18.34 1.75
C ALA A 44 17.83 -17.29 0.65
N LEU A 45 16.88 -16.37 0.48
CA LEU A 45 17.01 -15.27 -0.49
C LEU A 45 18.13 -14.30 -0.11
N ALA A 46 18.25 -13.95 1.17
CA ALA A 46 19.30 -13.05 1.65
C ALA A 46 20.73 -13.59 1.47
N SER A 47 20.91 -14.91 1.51
CA SER A 47 22.23 -15.55 1.36
C SER A 47 22.61 -15.85 -0.09
N ASP A 48 21.66 -15.76 -1.02
CA ASP A 48 21.90 -16.05 -2.41
C ASP A 48 22.52 -14.85 -3.14
N LYS A 49 23.72 -15.07 -3.70
CA LYS A 49 24.48 -14.05 -4.43
C LYS A 49 23.76 -13.52 -5.67
N ARG A 50 22.79 -14.27 -6.21
CA ARG A 50 21.96 -13.80 -7.32
C ARG A 50 21.04 -12.65 -6.91
N PHE A 51 20.73 -12.52 -5.62
CA PHE A 51 19.70 -11.59 -5.14
C PHE A 51 20.20 -10.55 -4.14
N ASN A 52 21.33 -10.78 -3.49
CA ASN A 52 21.79 -9.97 -2.35
C ASN A 52 22.66 -8.77 -2.74
N GLU A 53 22.75 -8.45 -4.04
CA GLU A 53 23.56 -7.33 -4.56
C GLU A 53 25.03 -7.40 -4.08
N ASP A 54 25.59 -8.61 -4.03
CA ASP A 54 26.94 -8.94 -3.56
C ASP A 54 27.23 -8.60 -2.08
N ASP A 55 26.23 -8.25 -1.28
CA ASP A 55 26.37 -7.96 0.16
C ASP A 55 25.22 -8.53 1.00
N SER A 56 25.34 -9.81 1.36
CA SER A 56 24.42 -10.42 2.33
C SER A 56 24.61 -9.88 3.75
N ALA A 57 25.81 -9.42 4.12
CA ALA A 57 26.11 -9.06 5.51
C ALA A 57 25.25 -7.88 5.98
N LEU A 58 25.02 -6.91 5.10
CA LEU A 58 24.13 -5.78 5.36
C LEU A 58 22.69 -6.24 5.64
N ILE A 59 22.13 -7.10 4.78
CA ILE A 59 20.76 -7.63 4.91
C ILE A 59 20.60 -8.34 6.25
N PHE A 60 21.51 -9.27 6.55
CA PHE A 60 21.46 -10.03 7.79
C PHE A 60 21.62 -9.13 9.02
N ARG A 61 22.50 -8.13 8.97
CA ARG A 61 22.68 -7.18 10.08
C ARG A 61 21.39 -6.40 10.37
N GLN A 62 20.68 -5.96 9.34
CA GLN A 62 19.46 -5.16 9.48
C GLN A 62 18.25 -6.01 9.88
N TYR A 63 18.01 -7.11 9.16
CA TYR A 63 16.70 -7.79 9.20
C TYR A 63 16.74 -9.19 9.81
N ASN A 64 17.90 -9.77 10.12
CA ASN A 64 17.97 -11.11 10.70
C ASN A 64 17.65 -11.11 12.20
N ALA A 65 17.03 -12.19 12.65
CA ALA A 65 16.77 -12.51 14.05
C ALA A 65 16.47 -14.02 14.18
N PRO A 66 16.60 -14.60 15.38
CA PRO A 66 16.36 -16.03 15.60
C PRO A 66 14.99 -16.52 15.10
N THR A 67 13.93 -15.75 15.35
CA THR A 67 12.56 -16.14 15.01
C THR A 67 11.96 -15.34 13.85
N PRO A 68 11.01 -15.91 13.08
CA PRO A 68 10.24 -15.16 12.08
C PRO A 68 9.51 -13.94 12.65
N GLU A 69 9.03 -14.03 13.89
CA GLU A 69 8.33 -12.96 14.60
C GLU A 69 9.25 -11.76 14.89
N GLU A 70 10.50 -12.02 15.28
CA GLU A 70 11.48 -10.96 15.47
C GLU A 70 11.97 -10.39 14.12
N ARG A 71 12.13 -11.24 13.09
CA ARG A 71 12.53 -10.78 11.75
C ARG A 71 11.49 -9.86 11.12
N ARG A 72 10.21 -10.22 11.19
CA ARG A 72 9.13 -9.37 10.66
C ARG A 72 8.99 -8.07 11.44
N GLN A 73 9.24 -8.09 12.76
CA GLN A 73 9.28 -6.86 13.57
C GLN A 73 10.45 -5.95 13.21
N LYS A 74 11.61 -6.51 12.85
CA LYS A 74 12.73 -5.74 12.32
C LYS A 74 12.45 -5.16 10.93
N LEU A 75 11.81 -5.95 10.06
CA LEU A 75 11.49 -5.54 8.69
C LEU A 75 10.35 -4.51 8.64
N LEU A 76 9.25 -4.70 9.37
CA LEU A 76 8.06 -3.86 9.34
C LEU A 76 7.68 -3.42 10.78
N PRO A 77 8.50 -2.60 11.43
CA PRO A 77 8.32 -2.23 12.83
C PRO A 77 6.99 -1.54 13.10
N PHE A 78 6.52 -0.63 12.26
CA PHE A 78 5.24 0.06 12.46
C PHE A 78 4.08 -0.92 12.35
N PHE A 79 4.08 -1.78 11.33
CA PHE A 79 3.05 -2.79 11.12
C PHE A 79 2.93 -3.71 12.34
N TRP A 80 4.04 -4.29 12.80
CA TRP A 80 4.00 -5.27 13.88
C TRP A 80 3.92 -4.69 15.29
N ASN A 81 4.38 -3.45 15.51
CA ASN A 81 4.27 -2.81 16.82
C ASN A 81 2.99 -2.00 17.02
N THR A 82 2.38 -1.52 15.93
CA THR A 82 1.18 -0.66 15.96
C THR A 82 -0.01 -1.34 15.33
N ILE A 83 0.04 -1.64 14.01
CA ILE A 83 -1.12 -2.17 13.27
C ILE A 83 -1.57 -3.50 13.85
N ALA A 84 -0.65 -4.40 14.19
CA ALA A 84 -0.98 -5.69 14.78
C ALA A 84 -1.72 -5.60 16.13
N LYS A 85 -1.54 -4.50 16.87
CA LYS A 85 -2.17 -4.28 18.18
C LYS A 85 -3.47 -3.48 18.08
N GLN A 86 -3.56 -2.56 17.11
CA GLN A 86 -4.64 -1.58 17.01
C GLN A 86 -5.58 -1.83 15.82
N GLY A 87 -5.19 -2.69 14.88
CA GLY A 87 -5.91 -3.01 13.66
C GLY A 87 -6.36 -4.47 13.57
N ARG A 88 -6.60 -4.91 12.35
CA ARG A 88 -6.91 -6.30 11.99
C ARG A 88 -6.04 -6.71 10.82
N ILE A 89 -5.50 -7.92 10.88
CA ILE A 89 -4.59 -8.46 9.88
C ILE A 89 -5.17 -9.75 9.33
N TYR A 90 -5.14 -9.87 8.01
CA TYR A 90 -5.60 -11.03 7.25
C TYR A 90 -4.49 -11.45 6.28
N GLY A 91 -4.50 -12.71 5.84
CA GLY A 91 -3.56 -13.27 4.86
C GLY A 91 -2.46 -14.16 5.44
N ASN A 92 -2.47 -14.48 6.75
CA ASN A 92 -1.48 -15.40 7.31
C ASN A 92 -1.77 -16.84 6.90
N ARG A 93 -1.17 -17.25 5.78
CA ARG A 93 -1.33 -18.60 5.21
C ARG A 93 -0.80 -19.70 6.13
N SER A 94 0.14 -19.39 7.03
CA SER A 94 0.63 -20.36 8.01
C SER A 94 -0.42 -20.72 9.07
N LEU A 95 -1.49 -19.91 9.18
CA LEU A 95 -2.65 -20.15 10.05
C LEU A 95 -3.91 -20.54 9.25
N GLY A 96 -3.77 -20.86 7.96
CA GLY A 96 -4.91 -21.15 7.08
C GLY A 96 -5.78 -19.93 6.75
N ASN A 97 -5.31 -18.71 7.04
CA ASN A 97 -6.03 -17.49 6.67
C ASN A 97 -5.65 -17.08 5.24
N LEU A 98 -6.52 -17.39 4.28
CA LEU A 98 -6.28 -17.15 2.86
C LEU A 98 -6.92 -15.83 2.44
N VAL A 99 -6.09 -14.91 1.97
CA VAL A 99 -6.49 -13.76 1.16
C VAL A 99 -5.88 -13.99 -0.21
N ASN A 100 -6.74 -14.23 -1.19
CA ASN A 100 -6.34 -14.61 -2.54
C ASN A 100 -6.79 -13.55 -3.53
N VAL A 101 -5.96 -13.33 -4.53
CA VAL A 101 -6.34 -12.66 -5.76
C VAL A 101 -7.35 -13.55 -6.47
N SER A 102 -8.48 -12.99 -6.91
CA SER A 102 -9.57 -13.73 -7.55
C SER A 102 -9.47 -13.70 -9.07
N ASN A 103 -8.82 -12.68 -9.65
CA ASN A 103 -8.58 -12.64 -11.10
C ASN A 103 -7.66 -13.81 -11.53
N PRO A 104 -7.82 -14.32 -12.76
CA PRO A 104 -7.05 -15.49 -13.23
C PRO A 104 -5.62 -15.14 -13.66
N HIS A 105 -5.22 -13.88 -13.56
CA HIS A 105 -4.03 -13.34 -14.22
C HIS A 105 -2.85 -13.17 -13.26
N TRP A 106 -3.11 -12.76 -12.01
CA TRP A 106 -2.13 -12.64 -10.92
C TRP A 106 -0.99 -11.62 -11.20
N PHE A 107 -1.34 -10.48 -11.78
CA PHE A 107 -0.44 -9.33 -11.98
C PHE A 107 -1.19 -8.00 -11.85
N SER A 108 -0.46 -6.89 -12.01
CA SER A 108 -0.81 -5.56 -11.52
C SER A 108 -2.18 -5.02 -11.93
N TYR A 109 -2.43 -4.66 -13.19
CA TYR A 109 -3.72 -4.04 -13.59
C TYR A 109 -4.93 -4.87 -13.12
N PRO A 110 -5.10 -6.16 -13.46
CA PRO A 110 -6.24 -6.93 -12.98
C PRO A 110 -6.33 -6.98 -11.45
N GLY A 111 -5.20 -7.05 -10.74
CA GLY A 111 -5.15 -6.97 -9.27
C GLY A 111 -5.69 -5.65 -8.73
N TYR A 112 -5.21 -4.52 -9.25
CA TYR A 112 -5.70 -3.20 -8.86
C TYR A 112 -7.17 -2.98 -9.24
N SER A 113 -7.59 -3.43 -10.42
CA SER A 113 -9.00 -3.34 -10.81
C SER A 113 -9.89 -4.12 -9.84
N GLU A 114 -9.50 -5.33 -9.46
CA GLU A 114 -10.22 -6.15 -8.49
C GLU A 114 -10.34 -5.44 -7.13
N ILE A 115 -9.24 -4.90 -6.60
CA ILE A 115 -9.23 -4.13 -5.34
C ILE A 115 -10.18 -2.95 -5.41
N LEU A 116 -10.12 -2.18 -6.50
CA LEU A 116 -10.77 -0.89 -6.60
C LEU A 116 -12.23 -0.98 -7.04
N THR A 117 -12.66 -2.09 -7.65
CA THR A 117 -14.02 -2.27 -8.17
C THR A 117 -14.81 -3.34 -7.40
N GLY A 118 -14.14 -4.15 -6.58
CA GLY A 118 -14.75 -5.21 -5.79
C GLY A 118 -15.21 -6.43 -6.61
N HIS A 119 -14.84 -6.53 -7.88
CA HIS A 119 -15.15 -7.69 -8.72
C HIS A 119 -14.07 -7.95 -9.77
N VAL A 120 -14.06 -9.17 -10.31
CA VAL A 120 -13.11 -9.60 -11.35
C VAL A 120 -13.70 -9.32 -12.73
N ASP A 121 -12.88 -8.76 -13.61
CA ASP A 121 -13.12 -8.74 -15.05
C ASP A 121 -11.97 -9.48 -15.75
N ALA A 122 -12.27 -10.66 -16.30
CA ALA A 122 -11.28 -11.47 -16.99
C ALA A 122 -10.78 -10.84 -18.29
N ALA A 123 -11.51 -9.86 -18.86
CA ALA A 123 -11.07 -9.14 -20.04
C ALA A 123 -9.89 -8.21 -19.75
N ILE A 124 -9.74 -7.72 -18.51
CA ILE A 124 -8.58 -6.93 -18.08
C ILE A 124 -7.39 -7.89 -17.90
N ASN A 125 -6.73 -8.21 -19.01
CA ASN A 125 -5.73 -9.27 -19.12
C ASN A 125 -4.35 -8.75 -19.55
N SER A 126 -4.10 -7.45 -19.37
CA SER A 126 -2.82 -6.82 -19.68
C SER A 126 -2.60 -5.57 -18.82
N ASN A 127 -1.34 -5.29 -18.48
CA ASN A 127 -0.96 -4.01 -17.89
C ASN A 127 -1.15 -2.83 -18.87
N ASP A 128 -1.28 -3.10 -20.16
CA ASP A 128 -1.59 -2.13 -21.23
C ASP A 128 -3.09 -2.00 -21.53
N TYR A 129 -3.97 -2.65 -20.74
CA TYR A 129 -5.41 -2.63 -21.01
C TYR A 129 -5.96 -1.18 -21.09
N PRO A 130 -6.94 -0.86 -21.94
CA PRO A 130 -7.53 0.48 -21.99
C PRO A 130 -8.05 0.98 -20.62
N PRO A 131 -8.44 2.27 -20.49
CA PRO A 131 -8.99 2.79 -19.24
C PRO A 131 -10.08 1.89 -18.65
N ASN A 132 -10.06 1.71 -17.33
CA ASN A 132 -10.86 0.71 -16.63
C ASN A 132 -12.34 0.91 -16.97
N PRO A 133 -13.03 -0.11 -17.54
CA PRO A 133 -14.43 0.02 -17.92
C PRO A 133 -15.36 0.16 -16.71
N HIS A 134 -14.91 -0.25 -15.52
CA HIS A 134 -15.71 -0.28 -14.30
C HIS A 134 -15.49 0.97 -13.44
N VAL A 135 -16.56 1.39 -12.78
CA VAL A 135 -16.50 2.47 -11.79
C VAL A 135 -15.72 1.98 -10.57
N THR A 136 -14.62 2.67 -10.26
CA THR A 136 -13.81 2.37 -9.09
C THR A 136 -14.45 2.97 -7.82
N LEU A 137 -14.07 2.46 -6.64
CA LEU A 137 -14.53 2.99 -5.35
C LEU A 137 -14.18 4.49 -5.19
N PRO A 138 -12.96 4.97 -5.51
CA PRO A 138 -12.67 6.40 -5.51
C PRO A 138 -13.60 7.22 -6.42
N GLU A 139 -13.88 6.73 -7.64
CA GLU A 139 -14.81 7.37 -8.57
C GLU A 139 -16.24 7.41 -8.03
N PHE A 140 -16.73 6.27 -7.53
CA PHE A 140 -18.06 6.18 -6.93
C PHE A 140 -18.21 7.18 -5.79
N LEU A 141 -17.20 7.29 -4.92
CA LEU A 141 -17.18 8.23 -3.81
C LEU A 141 -17.12 9.68 -4.31
N ASN A 142 -16.31 10.00 -5.33
CA ASN A 142 -16.25 11.35 -5.89
C ASN A 142 -17.61 11.83 -6.45
N ASN A 143 -18.47 10.90 -6.89
CA ASN A 143 -19.82 11.20 -7.35
C ASN A 143 -20.87 11.35 -6.23
N GLN A 144 -20.50 11.13 -4.96
CA GLN A 144 -21.40 11.34 -3.84
C GLN A 144 -21.30 12.79 -3.31
N PRO A 145 -22.43 13.47 -3.00
CA PRO A 145 -22.43 14.86 -2.53
C PRO A 145 -21.50 15.15 -1.34
N ARG A 146 -21.32 14.17 -0.43
CA ARG A 146 -20.47 14.32 0.77
C ARG A 146 -18.96 14.35 0.46
N PHE A 147 -18.55 13.78 -0.68
CA PHE A 147 -17.17 13.45 -1.03
C PHE A 147 -16.71 14.11 -2.33
N GLN A 148 -17.62 14.71 -3.11
CA GLN A 148 -17.30 15.41 -4.34
C GLN A 148 -16.17 16.43 -4.15
N ASN A 149 -15.15 16.35 -5.01
CA ASN A 149 -13.92 17.16 -4.95
C ASN A 149 -13.11 16.98 -3.66
N LYS A 150 -13.31 15.88 -2.93
CA LYS A 150 -12.56 15.49 -1.72
C LYS A 150 -11.95 14.10 -1.84
N VAL A 151 -11.72 13.67 -3.08
CA VAL A 151 -11.07 12.41 -3.43
C VAL A 151 -9.82 12.75 -4.24
N ALA A 152 -8.69 12.09 -3.95
CA ALA A 152 -7.46 12.21 -4.74
C ALA A 152 -6.69 10.88 -4.73
N ALA A 153 -5.88 10.66 -5.75
CA ALA A 153 -5.04 9.48 -5.90
C ALA A 153 -3.61 9.83 -6.28
N PHE A 154 -2.66 9.08 -5.72
CA PHE A 154 -1.22 9.19 -5.98
C PHE A 154 -0.68 7.79 -6.23
N GLY A 155 -0.03 7.57 -7.37
CA GLY A 155 0.51 6.26 -7.72
C GLY A 155 1.91 6.36 -8.31
N ALA A 156 2.80 5.45 -7.95
CA ALA A 156 4.16 5.43 -8.51
C ALA A 156 4.18 5.09 -10.00
N TRP A 157 3.19 4.32 -10.49
CA TRP A 157 3.11 3.83 -11.88
C TRP A 157 2.10 4.61 -12.73
N ASN A 158 2.46 4.94 -13.97
CA ASN A 158 1.62 5.75 -14.87
C ASN A 158 0.28 5.08 -15.24
N ALA A 159 0.15 3.76 -15.10
CA ALA A 159 -1.09 3.08 -15.45
C ALA A 159 -2.23 3.42 -14.48
N PHE A 160 -1.95 4.05 -13.34
CA PHE A 160 -3.00 4.55 -12.44
C PHE A 160 -3.96 5.52 -13.14
N ASP A 161 -3.53 6.25 -14.17
CA ASP A 161 -4.41 7.06 -15.01
C ASP A 161 -5.51 6.22 -15.66
N ARG A 162 -5.15 5.02 -16.15
CA ARG A 162 -6.06 4.06 -16.79
C ARG A 162 -6.83 3.25 -15.77
N ILE A 163 -6.18 2.73 -14.74
CA ILE A 163 -6.77 1.89 -13.69
C ILE A 163 -7.88 2.64 -12.95
N LEU A 164 -7.65 3.93 -12.62
CA LEU A 164 -8.64 4.79 -11.96
C LEU A 164 -9.56 5.50 -12.95
N ASN A 165 -9.24 5.42 -14.25
CA ASN A 165 -9.92 6.13 -15.33
C ASN A 165 -10.05 7.62 -15.00
N GLU A 166 -8.93 8.32 -14.88
CA GLU A 166 -8.83 9.73 -14.44
C GLU A 166 -9.85 10.63 -15.17
N LYS A 167 -9.92 10.52 -16.50
CA LYS A 167 -10.80 11.34 -17.33
C LYS A 167 -12.30 11.15 -17.00
N ARG A 168 -12.75 9.90 -16.79
CA ARG A 168 -14.16 9.63 -16.46
C ARG A 168 -14.45 9.98 -15.00
N SER A 169 -13.54 9.62 -14.10
CA SER A 169 -13.74 9.74 -12.66
C SER A 169 -13.71 11.18 -12.17
N GLY A 170 -12.99 12.07 -12.87
CA GLY A 170 -12.83 13.47 -12.50
C GLY A 170 -12.10 13.66 -11.17
N ILE A 171 -11.43 12.61 -10.67
CA ILE A 171 -10.55 12.71 -9.50
C ILE A 171 -9.18 13.22 -9.96
N PRO A 172 -8.48 14.04 -9.16
CA PRO A 172 -7.06 14.26 -9.36
C PRO A 172 -6.31 12.94 -9.19
N VAL A 173 -5.65 12.48 -10.26
CA VAL A 173 -4.68 11.39 -10.24
C VAL A 173 -3.32 12.02 -10.50
N VAL A 174 -2.35 11.75 -9.64
CA VAL A 174 -0.93 12.10 -9.87
C VAL A 174 -0.19 10.78 -9.98
N SER A 175 0.24 10.42 -11.18
CA SER A 175 0.90 9.14 -11.41
C SER A 175 2.33 9.30 -11.96
N ALA A 176 3.24 8.44 -11.52
CA ALA A 176 4.63 8.40 -11.96
C ALA A 176 5.33 9.76 -12.02
N TYR A 177 5.57 10.28 -13.23
CA TYR A 177 6.32 11.51 -13.46
C TYR A 177 5.43 12.77 -13.58
N ASP A 178 4.16 12.66 -13.23
CA ASP A 178 3.25 13.80 -13.16
C ASP A 178 3.70 14.82 -12.12
N VAL A 179 3.36 16.08 -12.40
CA VAL A 179 3.56 17.17 -11.44
C VAL A 179 2.33 17.28 -10.51
N THR A 180 2.58 17.44 -9.21
CA THR A 180 1.52 17.63 -8.21
C THR A 180 1.17 19.11 -7.99
N GLY A 181 0.00 19.38 -7.39
CA GLY A 181 -0.47 20.72 -7.00
C GLY A 181 -1.37 21.44 -8.01
N GLY A 182 -1.59 20.85 -9.19
CA GLY A 182 -2.48 21.39 -10.22
C GLY A 182 -2.10 22.81 -10.67
N THR A 183 -3.08 23.70 -10.82
CA THR A 183 -2.84 25.07 -11.32
C THR A 183 -2.22 26.02 -10.31
N LYS A 184 -2.18 25.66 -9.02
CA LYS A 184 -1.66 26.52 -7.94
C LYS A 184 -0.87 25.67 -6.92
N PRO A 185 0.30 25.15 -7.32
CA PRO A 185 1.12 24.32 -6.43
C PRO A 185 1.69 25.14 -5.27
N THR A 186 1.79 24.53 -4.09
CA THR A 186 2.53 25.08 -2.95
C THR A 186 4.04 25.14 -3.26
N GLU A 187 4.81 25.91 -2.51
CA GLU A 187 6.28 25.93 -2.67
C GLU A 187 6.90 24.53 -2.47
N LYS A 188 6.28 23.70 -1.63
CA LYS A 188 6.73 22.33 -1.42
C LYS A 188 6.39 21.43 -2.62
N GLU A 189 5.18 21.56 -3.17
CA GLU A 189 4.81 20.85 -4.40
C GLU A 189 5.72 21.24 -5.56
N LYS A 190 6.06 22.54 -5.70
CA LYS A 190 7.05 23.01 -6.69
C LYS A 190 8.42 22.37 -6.49
N LEU A 191 8.90 22.29 -5.26
CA LEU A 191 10.17 21.62 -4.95
C LEU A 191 10.13 20.12 -5.27
N ILE A 192 9.06 19.42 -4.87
CA ILE A 192 8.86 18.00 -5.18
C ILE A 192 8.87 17.79 -6.70
N ASN A 193 8.11 18.60 -7.44
CA ASN A 193 8.05 18.55 -8.90
C ASN A 193 9.44 18.78 -9.52
N ALA A 194 10.19 19.78 -9.05
CA ALA A 194 11.53 20.03 -9.54
C ALA A 194 12.47 18.85 -9.26
N MET A 195 12.43 18.26 -8.06
CA MET A 195 13.25 17.08 -7.72
C MET A 195 12.88 15.88 -8.58
N LEU A 196 11.59 15.61 -8.79
CA LEU A 196 11.09 14.51 -9.62
C LEU A 196 11.59 14.64 -11.06
N GLN A 197 11.43 15.81 -11.68
CA GLN A 197 11.82 16.04 -13.07
C GLN A 197 13.34 16.01 -13.30
N ASN A 198 14.13 16.33 -12.27
CA ASN A 198 15.59 16.30 -12.33
C ASN A 198 16.19 14.97 -11.84
N SER A 199 15.36 14.06 -11.33
CA SER A 199 15.85 12.76 -10.84
C SER A 199 16.25 11.83 -11.99
N TYR A 200 17.13 10.88 -11.70
CA TYR A 200 17.41 9.81 -12.64
C TYR A 200 16.17 8.90 -12.74
N LYS A 201 15.64 8.76 -13.97
CA LYS A 201 14.49 7.90 -14.25
C LYS A 201 14.93 6.44 -14.34
N MET A 202 14.94 5.76 -13.20
CA MET A 202 15.30 4.35 -13.12
C MET A 202 14.36 3.48 -13.96
N TRP A 203 13.05 3.77 -13.88
CA TRP A 203 12.00 3.13 -14.66
C TRP A 203 11.29 4.19 -15.51
N GLN A 204 10.87 3.83 -16.72
CA GLN A 204 10.26 4.79 -17.65
C GLN A 204 8.81 5.13 -17.26
N GLU A 205 8.09 4.15 -16.74
CA GLU A 205 6.66 4.26 -16.43
C GLU A 205 6.39 4.43 -14.93
N GLU A 206 7.42 4.27 -14.10
CA GLU A 206 7.33 4.34 -12.65
C GLU A 206 8.38 5.30 -12.07
N CYS A 207 8.00 6.07 -11.05
CA CYS A 207 8.91 6.90 -10.29
C CYS A 207 9.26 6.25 -8.93
N MET A 208 10.32 6.72 -8.29
CA MET A 208 10.64 6.30 -6.92
C MET A 208 9.51 6.68 -5.95
N ASP A 209 9.13 5.78 -5.04
CA ASP A 209 7.96 5.94 -4.16
C ASP A 209 8.04 7.18 -3.27
N VAL A 210 9.26 7.66 -3.01
CA VAL A 210 9.50 8.90 -2.27
C VAL A 210 8.73 10.08 -2.88
N PHE A 211 8.67 10.19 -4.21
CA PHE A 211 7.94 11.29 -4.84
C PHE A 211 6.43 11.16 -4.65
N THR A 212 5.90 9.95 -4.84
CA THR A 212 4.50 9.60 -4.56
C THR A 212 4.13 9.91 -3.11
N HIS A 213 4.95 9.47 -2.15
CA HIS A 213 4.71 9.68 -0.73
C HIS A 213 4.66 11.16 -0.36
N TYR A 214 5.68 11.94 -0.74
CA TYR A 214 5.76 13.35 -0.36
C TYR A 214 4.69 14.20 -1.05
N ALA A 215 4.30 13.87 -2.29
CA ALA A 215 3.18 14.51 -2.97
C ALA A 215 1.86 14.20 -2.26
N ALA A 216 1.60 12.93 -1.92
CA ALA A 216 0.40 12.52 -1.20
C ALA A 216 0.31 13.17 0.19
N MET A 217 1.42 13.24 0.93
CA MET A 217 1.45 13.85 2.26
C MET A 217 1.23 15.36 2.23
N GLU A 218 1.76 16.06 1.23
CA GLU A 218 1.50 17.50 1.06
C GLU A 218 0.04 17.77 0.69
N HIS A 219 -0.55 16.95 -0.19
CA HIS A 219 -1.96 17.02 -0.53
C HIS A 219 -2.85 16.72 0.69
N LEU A 220 -2.53 15.66 1.45
CA LEU A 220 -3.24 15.28 2.67
C LEU A 220 -3.27 16.43 3.68
N LYS A 221 -2.14 17.14 3.85
CA LYS A 221 -2.00 18.27 4.78
C LYS A 221 -2.72 19.54 4.32
N THR A 222 -2.68 19.84 3.02
CA THR A 222 -3.10 21.15 2.50
C THR A 222 -4.51 21.16 1.92
N LYS A 223 -4.96 20.04 1.35
CA LYS A 223 -6.29 19.90 0.71
C LYS A 223 -7.28 19.13 1.56
N LYS A 224 -6.77 18.37 2.54
CA LYS A 224 -7.56 17.57 3.48
C LYS A 224 -8.66 16.73 2.81
N PRO A 225 -8.30 15.80 1.90
CA PRO A 225 -9.27 14.94 1.26
C PRO A 225 -10.00 14.05 2.28
N LYS A 226 -11.21 13.62 1.91
CA LYS A 226 -11.95 12.58 2.63
C LYS A 226 -11.60 11.18 2.17
N VAL A 227 -11.15 11.03 0.93
CA VAL A 227 -10.66 9.76 0.39
C VAL A 227 -9.32 10.02 -0.26
N LEU A 228 -8.29 9.29 0.16
CA LEU A 228 -6.96 9.36 -0.44
C LEU A 228 -6.53 7.96 -0.84
N TYR A 229 -6.13 7.78 -2.09
CA TYR A 229 -5.50 6.56 -2.55
C TYR A 229 -4.00 6.79 -2.77
N ILE A 230 -3.16 5.89 -2.26
CA ILE A 230 -1.71 5.92 -2.42
C ILE A 230 -1.24 4.54 -2.87
N ALA A 231 -0.56 4.47 -4.00
CA ALA A 231 0.01 3.23 -4.52
C ALA A 231 1.52 3.34 -4.67
N TYR A 232 2.22 2.49 -3.92
CA TYR A 232 3.68 2.36 -3.92
C TYR A 232 4.09 1.18 -4.81
N GLY A 233 5.14 1.33 -5.61
CA GLY A 233 5.53 0.35 -6.62
C GLY A 233 6.90 -0.30 -6.42
N GLU A 234 7.79 0.27 -5.59
CA GLU A 234 9.20 -0.15 -5.56
C GLU A 234 9.40 -1.63 -5.19
N THR A 235 8.52 -2.22 -4.38
CA THR A 235 8.60 -3.66 -4.06
C THR A 235 8.47 -4.55 -5.29
N ASP A 236 7.73 -4.14 -6.31
CA ASP A 236 7.59 -4.91 -7.53
C ASP A 236 8.84 -4.76 -8.42
N GLU A 237 9.23 -3.52 -8.65
CA GLU A 237 10.38 -3.18 -9.49
C GLU A 237 11.70 -3.77 -8.96
N TRP A 238 11.95 -3.72 -7.64
CA TRP A 238 13.15 -4.30 -7.06
C TRP A 238 13.16 -5.82 -7.12
N ALA A 239 11.99 -6.46 -7.04
CA ALA A 239 11.89 -7.90 -7.20
C ALA A 239 12.10 -8.33 -8.66
N HIS A 240 11.55 -7.60 -9.63
CA HIS A 240 11.89 -7.79 -11.05
C HIS A 240 13.36 -7.55 -11.36
N GLY A 241 14.02 -6.64 -10.63
CA GLY A 241 15.45 -6.39 -10.71
C GLY A 241 16.34 -7.46 -10.07
N TRP A 242 15.77 -8.51 -9.46
CA TRP A 242 16.50 -9.53 -8.69
C TRP A 242 17.25 -8.92 -7.50
N LYS A 243 16.76 -7.83 -6.89
CA LYS A 243 17.45 -7.11 -5.81
C LYS A 243 16.73 -7.27 -4.48
N TYR A 244 16.98 -8.39 -3.80
CA TYR A 244 16.29 -8.73 -2.55
C TYR A 244 16.59 -7.75 -1.41
N ARG A 245 17.81 -7.19 -1.35
CA ARG A 245 18.10 -6.12 -0.39
C ARG A 245 17.26 -4.87 -0.67
N SER A 246 17.29 -4.33 -1.90
CA SER A 246 16.47 -3.16 -2.26
C SER A 246 14.97 -3.42 -2.05
N TYR A 247 14.49 -4.63 -2.33
CA TYR A 247 13.11 -5.07 -2.05
C TYR A 247 12.75 -4.96 -0.55
N LEU A 248 13.62 -5.45 0.34
CA LEU A 248 13.40 -5.34 1.79
C LEU A 248 13.48 -3.89 2.28
N ASP A 249 14.41 -3.11 1.74
CA ASP A 249 14.56 -1.69 2.08
C ASP A 249 13.33 -0.88 1.63
N ALA A 250 12.78 -1.15 0.45
CA ALA A 250 11.54 -0.55 -0.03
C ALA A 250 10.35 -0.91 0.88
N ALA A 251 10.19 -2.19 1.24
CA ALA A 251 9.14 -2.62 2.16
C ALA A 251 9.27 -1.96 3.55
N HIS A 252 10.49 -1.86 4.08
CA HIS A 252 10.78 -1.17 5.33
C HIS A 252 10.44 0.33 5.26
N GLN A 253 10.74 0.96 4.12
CA GLN A 253 10.46 2.38 3.90
C GLN A 253 8.96 2.65 3.74
N VAL A 254 8.21 1.77 3.06
CA VAL A 254 6.74 1.85 3.01
C VAL A 254 6.13 1.70 4.39
N ASP A 255 6.60 0.76 5.22
CA ASP A 255 6.14 0.60 6.61
C ASP A 255 6.32 1.88 7.42
N LYS A 256 7.49 2.52 7.28
CA LYS A 256 7.76 3.82 7.90
C LYS A 256 6.79 4.90 7.42
N TRP A 257 6.55 5.00 6.11
CA TRP A 257 5.62 5.97 5.52
C TRP A 257 4.17 5.75 5.96
N ILE A 258 3.72 4.50 6.10
CA ILE A 258 2.42 4.18 6.69
C ILE A 258 2.36 4.70 8.14
N GLY A 259 3.45 4.55 8.90
CA GLY A 259 3.58 5.12 10.23
C GLY A 259 3.52 6.65 10.26
N GLU A 260 4.12 7.33 9.28
CA GLU A 260 4.07 8.79 9.14
C GLU A 260 2.65 9.28 8.80
N ILE A 261 1.95 8.60 7.89
CA ILE A 261 0.54 8.87 7.57
C ILE A 261 -0.31 8.70 8.82
N TRP A 262 -0.15 7.56 9.53
CA TRP A 262 -0.89 7.30 10.77
C TRP A 262 -0.64 8.36 11.84
N ALA A 263 0.62 8.73 12.07
CA ALA A 263 0.98 9.75 13.03
C ALA A 263 0.34 11.11 12.68
N TYR A 264 0.34 11.48 11.38
CA TYR A 264 -0.31 12.70 10.94
C TYR A 264 -1.83 12.69 11.18
N VAL A 265 -2.54 11.64 10.73
CA VAL A 265 -4.01 11.57 10.90
C VAL A 265 -4.43 11.51 12.36
N GLN A 266 -3.59 10.97 13.24
CA GLN A 266 -3.85 10.99 14.68
C GLN A 266 -3.54 12.35 15.35
N SER A 267 -2.68 13.17 14.73
CA SER A 267 -2.33 14.50 15.24
C SER A 267 -3.31 15.59 14.84
N ASP A 268 -4.01 15.44 13.71
CA ASP A 268 -4.94 16.43 13.19
C ASP A 268 -6.38 16.18 13.72
N PRO A 269 -7.02 17.14 14.41
CA PRO A 269 -8.36 16.97 14.99
C PRO A 269 -9.46 16.59 13.98
N GLU A 270 -9.29 16.91 12.70
CA GLU A 270 -10.25 16.57 11.64
C GLU A 270 -10.22 15.06 11.32
N TYR A 271 -9.02 14.47 11.36
CA TYR A 271 -8.79 13.08 11.01
C TYR A 271 -8.76 12.12 12.21
N ARG A 272 -8.37 12.64 13.39
CA ARG A 272 -8.10 11.83 14.58
C ARG A 272 -9.34 11.06 14.99
N ASN A 273 -9.17 9.75 15.18
CA ASN A 273 -10.24 8.82 15.53
C ASN A 273 -11.45 8.86 14.55
N LYS A 274 -11.23 9.30 13.30
CA LYS A 274 -12.24 9.39 12.24
C LYS A 274 -11.76 8.86 10.89
N THR A 275 -10.52 8.35 10.85
CA THR A 275 -9.87 7.88 9.63
C THR A 275 -9.66 6.37 9.69
N THR A 276 -10.06 5.68 8.62
CA THR A 276 -9.73 4.27 8.41
C THR A 276 -8.61 4.16 7.37
N LEU A 277 -7.54 3.46 7.71
CA LEU A 277 -6.50 3.05 6.77
C LEU A 277 -6.82 1.62 6.29
N PHE A 278 -6.89 1.41 4.98
CA PHE A 278 -6.96 0.09 4.36
C PHE A 278 -5.66 -0.14 3.58
N ILE A 279 -4.91 -1.17 3.97
CA ILE A 279 -3.57 -1.46 3.43
C ILE A 279 -3.61 -2.86 2.82
N THR A 280 -3.21 -2.99 1.56
CA THR A 280 -3.14 -4.29 0.87
C THR A 280 -2.03 -4.27 -0.20
N THR A 281 -1.88 -5.38 -0.89
CA THR A 281 -1.11 -5.49 -2.14
C THR A 281 -2.03 -6.06 -3.22
N ASP A 282 -1.71 -5.79 -4.47
CA ASP A 282 -2.44 -6.19 -5.67
C ASP A 282 -2.21 -7.65 -6.08
N HIS A 283 -0.99 -8.16 -5.90
CA HIS A 283 -0.66 -9.56 -6.09
C HIS A 283 0.51 -10.03 -5.21
N GLY A 284 0.68 -11.36 -5.17
CA GLY A 284 1.87 -11.99 -4.63
C GLY A 284 2.93 -12.23 -5.71
N ARG A 285 3.94 -13.03 -5.38
CA ARG A 285 5.02 -13.43 -6.29
C ARG A 285 5.26 -14.93 -6.19
N GLY A 286 5.93 -15.51 -7.18
CA GLY A 286 6.17 -16.94 -7.26
C GLY A 286 6.96 -17.49 -6.07
N ASP A 287 6.66 -18.71 -5.64
CA ASP A 287 7.34 -19.35 -4.51
C ASP A 287 7.72 -20.82 -4.72
N SER A 288 7.37 -21.44 -5.86
CA SER A 288 7.66 -22.86 -6.09
C SER A 288 9.15 -23.16 -6.25
N GLU A 289 9.93 -22.18 -6.72
CA GLU A 289 11.38 -22.23 -6.81
C GLU A 289 11.95 -20.88 -6.36
N GLN A 290 13.16 -20.91 -5.80
CA GLN A 290 13.73 -19.73 -5.15
C GLN A 290 13.79 -18.50 -6.05
N TYR A 291 14.09 -18.62 -7.34
CA TYR A 291 14.16 -17.47 -8.25
C TYR A 291 12.80 -16.95 -8.71
N LYS A 292 11.72 -17.70 -8.54
CA LYS A 292 10.40 -17.29 -9.05
C LYS A 292 9.80 -16.11 -8.29
N TRP A 293 10.35 -15.76 -7.12
CA TRP A 293 9.97 -14.53 -6.42
C TRP A 293 10.22 -13.27 -7.27
N THR A 294 11.12 -13.32 -8.26
CA THR A 294 11.39 -12.18 -9.16
C THR A 294 10.32 -11.98 -10.23
N SER A 295 9.32 -12.86 -10.28
CA SER A 295 8.23 -12.84 -11.24
C SER A 295 6.88 -13.17 -10.57
N HIS A 296 5.81 -13.01 -11.34
CA HIS A 296 4.43 -13.26 -10.96
C HIS A 296 3.59 -13.50 -12.23
N GLY A 297 2.33 -13.85 -12.04
CA GLY A 297 1.41 -14.23 -13.12
C GLY A 297 0.93 -15.69 -13.01
N ALA A 298 -0.13 -16.02 -13.75
CA ALA A 298 -0.79 -17.33 -13.69
C ALA A 298 0.14 -18.54 -13.91
N ASP A 299 1.18 -18.36 -14.73
CA ASP A 299 2.16 -19.41 -15.05
C ASP A 299 3.33 -19.47 -14.04
N ILE A 300 3.40 -18.51 -13.11
CA ILE A 300 4.42 -18.40 -12.09
C ILE A 300 3.85 -18.93 -10.77
N LYS A 301 4.19 -20.18 -10.46
CA LYS A 301 3.87 -20.81 -9.17
C LYS A 301 4.89 -20.42 -8.11
#